data_AF-A0A9W8ZL79-F1
#
_entry.id   AF-A0A9W8ZL79-F1
#
_cell.length_a   1.000
_cell.length_b   1.000
_cell.length_c   1.000
_cell.angle_alpha   90.00
_cell.angle_beta   90.00
_cell.angle_gamma   90.00
#
_symmetry.space_group_name_H-M   'P 1'
#
loop_
_entity.id
_entity.type
_entity.pdbx_description
1 polymer ?
#
loop_
_entity_poly.entity_id
_entity_poly.type
_entity_poly.pdbx_seq_one_letter_code
_entity_poly.pdbx_strand_id
1 'polypeptide(L)'
;MPRARRNHLQSRLQPHPKTAEYTFPDQSLLSDLFYGRWVALPYVYNAFKTLRWKGVHDAIWRDDEVKNVHYIMSPKPWETRHMHHDEDLVVHGWFWTANDERLAAEKEAGIGAEN
;
A
#
# COMPACT_ATOMS: atom_id res chain seq x y z
N MET A 1 -23.51 15.31 -9.79
CA MET A 1 -23.05 13.91 -9.66
C MET A 1 -21.97 13.68 -8.57
N PRO A 2 -20.91 14.50 -8.38
CA PRO A 2 -19.86 14.24 -7.38
C PRO A 2 -20.28 14.39 -5.90
N ARG A 3 -21.16 15.34 -5.59
CA ARG A 3 -21.62 15.63 -4.21
C ARG A 3 -22.42 14.49 -3.58
N ALA A 4 -23.25 13.77 -4.34
CA ALA A 4 -24.09 12.70 -3.82
C ALA A 4 -23.28 11.51 -3.29
N ARG A 5 -22.16 11.14 -3.95
CA ARG A 5 -21.29 10.04 -3.51
C ARG A 5 -20.50 10.40 -2.25
N ARG A 6 -20.04 11.66 -2.14
CA ARG A 6 -19.38 12.18 -0.94
C ARG A 6 -20.32 12.14 0.28
N ASN A 7 -21.57 12.57 0.11
CA ASN A 7 -22.55 12.56 1.20
C ASN A 7 -22.87 11.15 1.68
N HIS A 8 -22.86 10.16 0.78
CA HIS A 8 -23.07 8.76 1.13
C HIS A 8 -21.90 8.18 1.96
N LEU A 9 -20.65 8.51 1.63
CA LEU A 9 -19.48 8.20 2.47
C LEU A 9 -19.61 8.84 3.86
N GLN A 10 -19.91 10.13 3.92
CA GLN A 10 -20.07 10.85 5.19
C GLN A 10 -21.18 10.29 6.08
N SER A 11 -22.30 9.81 5.51
CA SER A 11 -23.35 9.16 6.29
C SER A 11 -22.91 7.86 6.96
N ARG A 12 -21.87 7.19 6.43
CA ARG A 12 -21.36 5.91 6.94
C ARG A 12 -20.17 6.08 7.90
N LEU A 13 -19.63 7.30 7.97
CA LEU A 13 -18.68 7.74 8.99
C LEU A 13 -19.37 8.21 10.28
N GLN A 14 -20.69 8.35 10.28
CA GLN A 14 -21.44 8.58 11.52
C GLN A 14 -21.27 7.37 12.45
N PRO A 15 -21.22 7.59 13.78
CA PRO A 15 -21.05 6.50 14.73
C PRO A 15 -22.07 5.39 14.47
N HIS A 16 -21.58 4.23 14.05
CA HIS A 16 -22.39 3.05 13.82
C HIS A 16 -21.76 1.89 14.61
N PRO A 17 -22.51 1.06 15.33
CA PRO A 17 -21.94 0.02 16.19
C PRO A 17 -20.90 -0.86 15.46
N LYS A 18 -21.18 -1.20 14.20
CA LYS A 18 -20.29 -1.97 13.32
C LYS A 18 -18.93 -1.32 13.03
N THR A 19 -18.83 0.02 12.99
CA THR A 19 -17.55 0.69 12.68
C THR A 19 -16.55 0.62 13.85
N ALA A 20 -17.04 0.38 15.07
CA ALA A 20 -16.19 0.18 16.24
C ALA A 20 -15.44 -1.17 16.22
N GLU A 21 -15.88 -2.11 15.39
CA GLU A 21 -15.33 -3.47 15.29
C GLU A 21 -14.34 -3.64 14.13
N TYR A 22 -14.10 -2.58 13.33
CA TYR A 22 -13.24 -2.68 12.15
C TYR A 22 -11.77 -2.81 12.54
N THR A 23 -11.15 -3.93 12.13
CA THR A 23 -9.71 -4.18 12.30
C THR A 23 -8.85 -3.34 11.34
N PHE A 24 -9.37 -3.04 10.14
CA PHE A 24 -8.74 -2.18 9.15
C PHE A 24 -9.74 -1.08 8.74
N PRO A 25 -9.87 0.00 9.52
CA PRO A 25 -11.00 0.92 9.45
C PRO A 25 -11.36 1.37 8.03
N ASP A 26 -10.39 1.86 7.27
CA ASP A 26 -10.61 2.36 5.91
C ASP A 26 -10.99 1.22 4.94
N GLN A 27 -10.27 0.09 4.99
CA GLN A 27 -10.53 -1.04 4.10
C GLN A 27 -11.89 -1.69 4.39
N SER A 28 -12.22 -1.88 5.67
CA SER A 28 -13.50 -2.43 6.12
C SER A 28 -14.66 -1.52 5.76
N LEU A 29 -14.52 -0.20 5.98
CA LEU A 29 -15.53 0.78 5.59
C LEU A 29 -15.79 0.77 4.08
N LEU A 30 -14.71 0.79 3.27
CA LEU A 30 -14.85 0.78 1.81
C LEU A 30 -15.47 -0.53 1.32
N SER A 31 -15.11 -1.66 1.92
CA SER A 31 -15.68 -2.97 1.58
C SER A 31 -17.18 -3.02 1.88
N ASP A 32 -17.60 -2.52 3.05
CA ASP A 32 -19.01 -2.43 3.44
C ASP A 32 -19.79 -1.44 2.57
N LEU A 33 -19.15 -0.32 2.18
CA LEU A 33 -19.78 0.68 1.35
C LEU A 33 -19.99 0.19 -0.08
N PHE A 34 -18.97 -0.43 -0.68
CA PHE A 34 -18.97 -0.85 -2.08
C PHE A 34 -19.32 -2.33 -2.26
N TYR A 35 -19.94 -2.97 -1.26
CA TYR A 35 -20.44 -4.33 -1.38
C TYR A 35 -21.31 -4.50 -2.64
N GLY A 36 -20.99 -5.51 -3.45
CA GLY A 36 -21.64 -5.77 -4.75
C GLY A 36 -21.40 -4.72 -5.85
N ARG A 37 -20.57 -3.69 -5.60
CA ARG A 37 -20.32 -2.54 -6.48
C ARG A 37 -18.82 -2.29 -6.67
N TRP A 38 -18.07 -3.35 -6.93
CA TRP A 38 -16.63 -3.30 -7.13
C TRP A 38 -16.25 -4.01 -8.44
N VAL A 39 -15.08 -3.67 -8.96
CA VAL A 39 -14.47 -4.30 -10.14
C VAL A 39 -13.10 -4.81 -9.72
N ALA A 40 -12.76 -6.03 -10.10
CA ALA A 40 -11.47 -6.63 -9.78
C ALA A 40 -10.34 -5.91 -10.53
N LEU A 41 -9.26 -5.58 -9.82
CA LEU A 41 -8.00 -5.19 -10.42
C LEU A 41 -7.03 -6.37 -10.34
N PRO A 42 -6.19 -6.59 -11.37
CA PRO A 42 -5.08 -7.52 -11.27
C PRO A 42 -4.17 -7.19 -10.08
N TYR A 43 -3.64 -8.21 -9.40
CA TYR A 43 -2.85 -8.03 -8.17
C TYR A 43 -1.63 -7.11 -8.39
N VAL A 44 -1.09 -7.06 -9.61
CA VAL A 44 0.09 -6.26 -9.97
C VAL A 44 -0.09 -4.75 -9.73
N TYR A 45 -1.34 -4.28 -9.63
CA TYR A 45 -1.66 -2.88 -9.30
C TYR A 45 -1.80 -2.60 -7.80
N ASN A 46 -1.70 -3.62 -6.94
CA ASN A 46 -1.71 -3.51 -5.48
C ASN A 46 -1.00 -4.72 -4.86
N ALA A 47 0.24 -4.98 -5.28
CA ALA A 47 0.94 -6.21 -4.97
C ALA A 47 1.49 -6.12 -3.53
N PHE A 48 0.92 -6.89 -2.59
CA PHE A 48 1.48 -6.94 -1.24
C PHE A 48 2.89 -7.52 -1.28
N LYS A 49 3.81 -6.91 -0.52
CA LYS A 49 5.21 -7.35 -0.48
C LYS A 49 5.38 -8.85 -0.14
N THR A 50 4.49 -9.38 0.69
CA THR A 50 4.50 -10.78 1.14
C THR A 50 4.06 -11.77 0.06
N LEU A 51 3.39 -11.34 -1.03
CA LEU A 51 3.02 -12.25 -2.12
C LEU A 51 4.26 -12.85 -2.81
N ARG A 52 5.39 -12.13 -2.79
CA ARG A 52 6.67 -12.58 -3.34
C ARG A 52 7.34 -13.65 -2.46
N TRP A 53 6.98 -13.74 -1.19
CA TRP A 53 7.60 -14.66 -0.25
C TRP A 53 7.32 -16.12 -0.66
N LYS A 54 8.35 -16.95 -0.53
CA LYS A 54 8.26 -18.38 -0.88
C LYS A 54 7.15 -19.05 -0.08
N GLY A 55 6.23 -19.72 -0.75
CA GLY A 55 5.12 -20.47 -0.14
C GLY A 55 3.89 -19.63 0.20
N VAL A 56 3.91 -18.32 -0.03
CA VAL A 56 2.71 -17.46 0.12
C VAL A 56 1.95 -17.42 -1.19
N HIS A 57 2.49 -16.72 -2.19
CA HIS A 57 1.91 -16.63 -3.54
C HIS A 57 3.01 -16.50 -4.62
N ASP A 58 4.21 -17.00 -4.34
CA ASP A 58 5.37 -16.91 -5.22
C ASP A 58 5.14 -17.53 -6.61
N ALA A 59 4.29 -18.57 -6.70
CA ALA A 59 3.94 -19.21 -7.96
C ALA A 59 3.32 -18.25 -9.01
N ILE A 60 2.58 -17.24 -8.58
CA ILE A 60 1.92 -16.26 -9.47
C ILE A 60 2.67 -14.93 -9.58
N TRP A 61 3.66 -14.70 -8.72
CA TRP A 61 4.43 -13.47 -8.68
C TRP A 61 5.34 -13.32 -9.90
N ARG A 62 5.36 -12.14 -10.52
CA ARG A 62 6.21 -11.82 -11.67
C ARG A 62 6.81 -10.44 -11.46
N ASP A 63 8.11 -10.38 -11.13
CA ASP A 63 8.82 -9.13 -10.78
C ASP A 63 8.64 -8.05 -11.86
N ASP A 64 8.60 -8.43 -13.13
CA ASP A 64 8.45 -7.56 -14.32
C ASP A 64 7.02 -7.07 -14.59
N GLU A 65 6.01 -7.75 -14.06
CA GLU A 65 4.62 -7.36 -14.23
C GLU A 65 4.10 -6.43 -13.13
N VAL A 66 4.73 -6.45 -11.94
CA VAL A 66 4.32 -5.62 -10.80
C VAL A 66 4.44 -4.13 -11.14
N LYS A 67 3.34 -3.39 -10.97
CA LYS A 67 3.27 -1.94 -11.23
C LYS A 67 3.27 -1.14 -9.92
N ASN A 68 2.64 -1.66 -8.87
CA ASN A 68 2.56 -0.99 -7.57
C ASN A 68 2.78 -2.00 -6.45
N VAL A 69 3.82 -1.78 -5.64
CA VAL A 69 4.05 -2.54 -4.41
C VAL A 69 3.33 -1.87 -3.24
N HIS A 70 2.59 -2.66 -2.49
CA HIS A 70 2.01 -2.27 -1.22
C HIS A 70 2.84 -2.87 -0.09
N TYR A 71 3.64 -2.02 0.55
CA TYR A 71 4.46 -2.37 1.73
C TYR A 71 3.59 -2.51 2.98
N ILE A 72 2.79 -3.58 3.04
CA ILE A 72 1.98 -3.94 4.21
C ILE A 72 2.87 -4.57 5.29
N MET A 73 2.48 -4.46 6.57
CA MET A 73 3.22 -4.96 7.75
C MET A 73 4.57 -4.25 7.96
N SER A 74 5.17 -4.42 9.14
CA SER A 74 6.49 -3.89 9.50
C SER A 74 7.60 -4.91 9.21
N PRO A 75 8.86 -4.47 9.02
CA PRO A 75 9.29 -3.07 8.92
C PRO A 75 8.89 -2.46 7.57
N LYS A 76 8.77 -1.12 7.54
CA LYS A 76 8.65 -0.37 6.29
C LYS A 76 10.02 -0.08 5.69
N PRO A 77 10.15 0.01 4.35
CA PRO A 77 11.45 0.25 3.73
C PRO A 77 12.03 1.65 4.05
N TRP A 78 11.20 2.62 4.45
CA TRP A 78 11.66 3.94 4.90
C TRP A 78 12.06 4.00 6.38
N GLU A 79 11.76 2.97 7.18
CA GLU A 79 12.12 2.96 8.60
C GLU A 79 13.54 2.42 8.82
N THR A 80 13.94 1.41 8.05
CA THR A 80 15.21 0.73 8.23
C THR A 80 15.67 0.03 6.97
N ARG A 81 17.00 -0.02 6.78
CA ARG A 81 17.65 -0.90 5.81
C ARG A 81 18.07 -2.25 6.40
N HIS A 82 17.92 -2.42 7.71
CA HIS A 82 18.12 -3.71 8.37
C HIS A 82 16.91 -4.60 8.16
N MET A 83 17.13 -5.74 7.51
CA MET A 83 16.06 -6.69 7.21
C MET A 83 15.84 -7.64 8.37
N HIS A 84 14.55 -7.87 8.68
CA HIS A 84 14.12 -8.98 9.54
C HIS A 84 13.93 -10.27 8.75
N HIS A 85 13.62 -10.15 7.46
CA HIS A 85 13.34 -11.24 6.54
C HIS A 85 14.09 -10.99 5.22
N ASP A 86 14.89 -11.96 4.78
CA ASP A 86 15.64 -11.85 3.52
C ASP A 86 14.69 -11.75 2.32
N GLU A 87 13.47 -12.27 2.44
CA GLU A 87 12.43 -12.21 1.43
C GLU A 87 12.03 -10.77 1.07
N ASP A 88 12.20 -9.82 2.00
CA ASP A 88 11.91 -8.41 1.80
C ASP A 88 13.00 -7.67 1.02
N LEU A 89 14.22 -8.22 0.90
CA LEU A 89 15.38 -7.53 0.31
C LEU A 89 15.10 -6.97 -1.09
N VAL A 90 14.44 -7.76 -1.94
CA VAL A 90 14.20 -7.36 -3.34
C VAL A 90 13.19 -6.21 -3.41
N VAL A 91 12.03 -6.40 -2.79
CA VAL A 91 10.93 -5.41 -2.83
C VAL A 91 11.29 -4.13 -2.06
N HIS A 92 12.00 -4.22 -0.94
CA HIS A 92 12.52 -3.05 -0.24
C HIS A 92 13.66 -2.37 -1.03
N GLY A 93 14.50 -3.15 -1.71
CA GLY A 93 15.55 -2.65 -2.60
C GLY A 93 15.03 -1.76 -3.73
N TRP A 94 13.87 -2.09 -4.30
CA TRP A 94 13.20 -1.23 -5.29
C TRP A 94 12.84 0.14 -4.71
N PHE A 95 12.30 0.17 -3.49
CA PHE A 95 12.01 1.44 -2.81
C PHE A 95 13.29 2.23 -2.54
N TRP A 96 14.34 1.59 -2.01
CA TRP A 96 15.58 2.30 -1.70
C TRP A 96 16.24 2.89 -2.94
N THR A 97 16.27 2.14 -4.03
CA THR A 97 16.81 2.63 -5.31
C THR A 97 16.06 3.88 -5.75
N ALA A 98 14.73 3.81 -5.85
CA ALA A 98 13.91 4.95 -6.26
C ALA A 98 14.00 6.13 -5.29
N ASN A 99 14.09 5.85 -3.98
CA ASN A 99 14.21 6.88 -2.97
C ASN A 99 15.58 7.56 -2.96
N ASP A 100 16.66 6.81 -3.20
CA ASP A 100 18.01 7.34 -3.30
C ASP A 100 18.16 8.23 -4.54
N GLU A 101 17.58 7.81 -5.67
CA GLU A 101 17.48 8.62 -6.89
C GLU A 101 16.69 9.92 -6.65
N ARG A 102 15.53 9.83 -5.98
CA ARG A 102 14.74 11.00 -5.57
C ARG A 102 15.53 11.96 -4.69
N LEU A 103 16.21 11.45 -3.65
CA LEU A 103 16.99 12.25 -2.72
C LEU A 103 18.20 12.93 -3.40
N ALA A 104 18.85 12.24 -4.33
CA ALA A 104 19.94 12.83 -5.13
C ALA A 104 19.42 14.00 -5.99
N ALA A 105 18.31 13.81 -6.69
CA ALA A 105 17.69 14.86 -7.50
C ALA A 105 17.21 16.05 -6.65
N GLU A 106 16.61 15.80 -5.49
CA GLU A 106 16.21 16.86 -4.55
C GLU A 106 17.40 17.67 -4.06
N LYS A 107 18.52 17.00 -3.72
CA LYS A 107 19.76 17.67 -3.32
C LYS A 107 20.32 18.56 -4.43
N GLU A 108 20.31 18.09 -5.68
CA GLU A 108 20.74 18.88 -6.84
C GLU A 108 19.83 20.10 -7.08
N ALA A 109 18.53 19.96 -6.80
CA ALA A 109 17.55 21.04 -6.88
C ALA A 109 17.58 22.00 -5.66
N GLY A 110 18.44 21.77 -4.67
CA GLY A 110 18.51 22.57 -3.45
C GLY A 110 17.33 22.35 -2.49
N ILE A 111 16.60 21.24 -2.63
CA ILE A 111 15.53 20.83 -1.73
C ILE A 111 16.16 19.99 -0.61
N GLY A 112 16.27 20.58 0.58
CA GLY A 112 16.73 19.88 1.77
C GLY A 112 15.59 19.16 2.49
N ALA A 113 15.90 18.07 3.17
CA ALA A 113 15.06 17.60 4.26
C ALA A 113 15.12 18.68 5.36
N GLU A 114 14.02 19.37 5.61
CA GLU A 114 13.87 20.05 6.89
C GLU A 114 13.94 18.96 7.98
N ASN A 115 14.92 19.09 8.88
CA ASN A 115 15.04 18.24 10.06
C ASN A 115 13.90 18.50 11.03
#